data_AF-A0A919K5H8-F1
#
_entry.id   AF-A0A919K5H8-F1
#
_cell.length_a   1.000
_cell.length_b   1.000
_cell.length_c   1.000
_cell.angle_alpha   90.00
_cell.angle_beta   90.00
_cell.angle_gamma   90.00
#
_symmetry.space_group_name_H-M   'P 1'
#
loop_
_entity.id
_entity.type
_entity.pdbx_description
1 polymer ?
#
loop_
_entity_poly.entity_id
_entity_poly.type
_entity_poly.pdbx_seq_one_letter_code
_entity_poly.pdbx_strand_id
1 'polypeptide(L)'
;MHGHLSSRRLVSLAAVAALAAGGTAYAAVQAVAAAEFTSTLVNATSAKCVEVPGAARRNGLQLNQAACTGGPAQQFRFTQVGTDTYTVRNTATGYCLEATGTADGAAVVQRRACRDQAGQRFTLKAAGDGYQVVGEGSGKCVEIAAGSAADGAALQQWACGDPATAGNQIWQLADVPEAAPSTPAAPVAAGASGTNPDWGTALPPADAPLSRAYQLIQGEQDKGYQPKAGECSSEIHARYWTWGPDGKVYPTWHPPRDASGCSFGHEHGDDPRTSNLFEKTGWNWFGYTNELLAPSNPASQRNEDHVGHKIAVGNKINTYLDNNARNSPQMSCDALLKAHQGTHSPDALTNNLHELSYNVRCVFNATGEVTETRFNVLLPIGHPGGHTVNNMCDGSGTTQHNGVGTASPADSPDGGYAHRKIADAACASKVKAGDGQITRMDELWSLELHVRNQGGLKRFDLNPYLIVSNPSRYYDPALPGKIGRNIDLCYQGARGAACDTVRALTAKSGEQVAWDSPQSPLNGARRHLDPNRFVVQNTGPTTLYTDVFGRRFSTTTFPGAIEQFISGNQTANAESQGDIFIPFKNFAANPADAIRSPN
;
A
#
# COMPACT_ATOMS: atom_id res chain seq x y z
N MET A 1 -66.94 -31.51 -22.07
CA MET A 1 -67.89 -30.40 -21.78
C MET A 1 -67.14 -29.10 -22.03
N HIS A 2 -67.67 -28.31 -22.97
CA HIS A 2 -67.54 -26.86 -23.23
C HIS A 2 -66.28 -26.10 -22.74
N GLY A 3 -65.52 -25.35 -23.55
CA GLY A 3 -65.68 -24.96 -24.97
C GLY A 3 -65.73 -23.44 -25.17
N HIS A 4 -65.26 -22.99 -26.36
CA HIS A 4 -65.18 -21.59 -26.89
C HIS A 4 -63.98 -20.75 -26.39
N LEU A 5 -63.28 -19.92 -27.19
CA LEU A 5 -63.12 -19.71 -28.66
C LEU A 5 -61.65 -19.26 -28.88
N SER A 6 -60.87 -19.74 -29.86
CA SER A 6 -60.86 -19.44 -31.32
C SER A 6 -60.60 -17.98 -31.72
N SER A 7 -59.48 -17.71 -32.40
CA SER A 7 -59.50 -17.40 -33.84
C SER A 7 -58.09 -17.30 -34.46
N ARG A 8 -57.99 -17.60 -35.77
CA ARG A 8 -56.81 -17.41 -36.63
C ARG A 8 -57.04 -16.19 -37.54
N ARG A 9 -55.97 -15.51 -37.96
CA ARG A 9 -55.73 -15.14 -39.39
C ARG A 9 -54.30 -14.64 -39.63
N LEU A 10 -53.79 -14.94 -40.83
CA LEU A 10 -52.52 -14.47 -41.40
C LEU A 10 -52.75 -13.16 -42.18
N VAL A 11 -51.69 -12.43 -42.54
CA VAL A 11 -51.38 -11.96 -43.92
C VAL A 11 -50.03 -11.21 -43.99
N SER A 12 -49.21 -11.62 -44.96
CA SER A 12 -48.15 -10.97 -45.77
C SER A 12 -47.55 -9.59 -45.45
N LEU A 13 -46.24 -9.39 -45.71
CA LEU A 13 -45.73 -8.80 -46.98
C LEU A 13 -44.20 -8.96 -47.18
N ALA A 14 -43.68 -8.50 -48.33
CA ALA A 14 -42.37 -8.84 -48.91
C ALA A 14 -41.25 -7.77 -48.76
N ALA A 15 -40.05 -8.10 -49.24
CA ALA A 15 -38.78 -7.42 -49.00
C ALA A 15 -38.46 -6.19 -49.89
N VAL A 16 -37.50 -5.37 -49.43
CA VAL A 16 -36.71 -4.40 -50.24
C VAL A 16 -35.26 -4.43 -49.75
N ALA A 17 -34.29 -4.25 -50.65
CA ALA A 17 -32.86 -4.28 -50.34
C ALA A 17 -32.17 -2.91 -50.49
N ALA A 18 -31.18 -2.67 -49.62
CA ALA A 18 -30.02 -1.78 -49.73
C ALA A 18 -30.19 -0.29 -50.12
N LEU A 19 -29.75 0.59 -49.21
CA LEU A 19 -28.98 1.80 -49.53
C LEU A 19 -28.16 2.22 -48.31
N ALA A 20 -26.91 2.67 -48.52
CA ALA A 20 -26.01 3.08 -47.46
C ALA A 20 -26.19 4.56 -47.10
N ALA A 21 -26.07 4.90 -45.82
CA ALA A 21 -25.89 6.27 -45.36
C ALA A 21 -24.90 6.28 -44.19
N GLY A 22 -23.85 7.11 -44.29
CA GLY A 22 -22.86 7.25 -43.23
C GLY A 22 -23.45 7.98 -42.02
N GLY A 23 -23.49 7.31 -40.87
CA GLY A 23 -23.69 7.94 -39.58
C GLY A 23 -22.34 8.19 -38.91
N THR A 24 -21.88 9.42 -38.89
CA THR A 24 -20.74 9.82 -38.06
C THR A 24 -21.12 9.65 -36.59
N ALA A 25 -20.60 8.59 -35.95
CA ALA A 25 -20.60 8.50 -34.50
C ALA A 25 -19.70 9.61 -33.96
N TYR A 26 -20.30 10.77 -33.66
CA TYR A 26 -19.65 11.81 -32.89
C TYR A 26 -19.11 11.19 -31.61
N ALA A 27 -17.78 11.15 -31.47
CA ALA A 27 -17.18 10.92 -30.18
C ALA A 27 -17.66 12.06 -29.28
N ALA A 28 -18.53 11.73 -28.32
CA ALA A 28 -18.83 12.64 -27.24
C ALA A 28 -17.54 12.80 -26.44
N VAL A 29 -16.81 13.89 -26.72
CA VAL A 29 -15.71 14.34 -25.87
C VAL A 29 -16.35 14.65 -24.53
N GLN A 30 -16.29 13.69 -23.60
CA GLN A 30 -16.54 13.98 -22.20
C GLN A 30 -15.49 15.02 -21.82
N ALA A 31 -15.94 16.24 -21.57
CA ALA A 31 -15.10 17.24 -20.94
C ALA A 31 -14.62 16.64 -19.63
N VAL A 32 -13.31 16.42 -19.52
CA VAL A 32 -12.70 15.98 -18.26
C VAL A 32 -13.11 17.00 -17.21
N ALA A 33 -13.83 16.56 -16.18
CA ALA A 33 -14.23 17.46 -15.11
C ALA A 33 -12.96 18.09 -14.53
N ALA A 34 -12.91 19.42 -14.47
CA ALA A 34 -11.79 20.13 -13.87
C ALA A 34 -11.57 19.59 -12.45
N ALA A 35 -10.31 19.31 -12.09
CA ALA A 35 -10.01 18.77 -10.77
C ALA A 35 -10.55 19.74 -9.71
N GLU A 36 -11.37 19.22 -8.79
CA GLU A 36 -11.89 19.97 -7.67
C GLU A 36 -11.58 19.26 -6.35
N PHE A 37 -11.31 20.06 -5.34
CA PHE A 37 -11.15 19.61 -3.96
C PHE A 37 -11.79 20.62 -3.02
N THR A 38 -12.06 20.22 -1.78
CA THR A 38 -12.61 21.11 -0.75
C THR A 38 -11.70 21.06 0.46
N SER A 39 -11.24 22.23 0.90
CA SER A 39 -10.23 22.35 1.94
C SER A 39 -10.52 23.52 2.87
N THR A 40 -9.83 23.54 4.01
CA THR A 40 -9.82 24.66 4.95
C THR A 40 -8.45 25.31 4.87
N LEU A 41 -8.40 26.64 4.74
CA LEU A 41 -7.12 27.37 4.75
C LEU A 41 -6.74 27.70 6.19
N VAL A 42 -5.80 26.96 6.79
CA VAL A 42 -5.31 27.23 8.15
C VAL A 42 -4.01 28.02 8.09
N ASN A 43 -3.95 29.19 8.72
CA ASN A 43 -2.74 30.00 8.71
C ASN A 43 -1.63 29.40 9.62
N ALA A 44 -0.41 29.32 9.11
CA ALA A 44 0.72 28.72 9.83
C ALA A 44 1.17 29.49 11.09
N THR A 45 0.96 30.81 11.16
CA THR A 45 1.34 31.62 12.34
C THR A 45 0.26 31.63 13.42
N SER A 46 -1.02 31.79 13.05
CA SER A 46 -2.11 31.95 14.03
C SER A 46 -2.83 30.64 14.36
N ALA A 47 -2.63 29.57 13.58
CA ALA A 47 -3.41 28.33 13.59
C ALA A 47 -4.93 28.56 13.42
N LYS A 48 -5.34 29.72 12.88
CA LYS A 48 -6.74 30.08 12.62
C LYS A 48 -7.10 29.84 11.16
N CYS A 49 -8.39 29.65 10.93
CA CYS A 49 -8.96 29.32 9.64
C CYS A 49 -9.45 30.58 8.92
N VAL A 50 -9.28 30.65 7.60
CA VAL A 50 -9.99 31.63 6.77
C VAL A 50 -11.49 31.41 6.91
N GLU A 51 -12.24 32.50 7.05
CA GLU A 51 -13.68 32.49 7.27
C GLU A 51 -14.38 33.53 6.39
N VAL A 52 -15.62 33.19 5.98
CA VAL A 52 -16.61 34.18 5.55
C VAL A 52 -17.40 34.64 6.79
N PRO A 53 -17.25 35.90 7.26
CA PRO A 53 -17.83 36.36 8.52
C PRO A 53 -19.32 36.03 8.66
N GLY A 54 -19.67 35.22 9.67
CA GLY A 54 -21.05 34.81 9.95
C GLY A 54 -21.75 34.09 8.79
N ALA A 55 -21.00 33.47 7.86
CA ALA A 55 -21.52 32.86 6.62
C ALA A 55 -22.40 33.80 5.76
N ALA A 56 -22.24 35.12 5.90
CA ALA A 56 -23.15 36.09 5.29
C ALA A 56 -23.03 36.13 3.76
N ARG A 57 -24.14 35.98 3.02
CA ARG A 57 -24.17 36.01 1.54
C ARG A 57 -24.14 37.43 0.96
N ARG A 58 -23.18 38.26 1.40
CA ARG A 58 -23.00 39.65 0.94
C ARG A 58 -21.91 39.73 -0.14
N ASN A 59 -22.27 40.27 -1.31
CA ASN A 59 -21.33 40.50 -2.41
C ASN A 59 -20.32 41.60 -2.04
N GLY A 60 -19.02 41.33 -2.19
CA GLY A 60 -17.95 42.23 -1.76
C GLY A 60 -17.69 42.22 -0.25
N LEU A 61 -18.08 41.16 0.47
CA LEU A 61 -17.75 41.01 1.89
C LEU A 61 -16.27 40.63 2.06
N GLN A 62 -15.54 41.41 2.86
CA GLN A 62 -14.20 41.12 3.37
C GLN A 62 -14.17 39.76 4.10
N LEU A 63 -13.19 38.91 3.79
CA LEU A 63 -12.90 37.71 4.58
C LEU A 63 -11.97 38.02 5.76
N ASN A 64 -12.07 37.20 6.79
CA ASN A 64 -11.26 37.28 8.01
C ASN A 64 -10.63 35.91 8.33
N GLN A 65 -9.82 35.85 9.37
CA GLN A 65 -9.59 34.60 10.11
C GLN A 65 -10.50 34.49 11.33
N ALA A 66 -10.79 33.26 11.73
CA ALA A 66 -11.41 32.92 13.00
C ALA A 66 -10.85 31.58 13.52
N ALA A 67 -11.08 31.28 14.80
CA ALA A 67 -10.84 29.95 15.36
C ALA A 67 -11.49 28.85 14.49
N CYS A 68 -10.75 27.77 14.24
CA CYS A 68 -11.20 26.71 13.36
C CYS A 68 -12.39 25.95 13.96
N THR A 69 -13.52 25.95 13.25
CA THR A 69 -14.77 25.28 13.63
C THR A 69 -15.10 24.08 12.75
N GLY A 70 -14.41 23.93 11.60
CA GLY A 70 -14.72 22.93 10.58
C GLY A 70 -16.03 23.18 9.83
N GLY A 71 -16.75 24.27 10.12
CA GLY A 71 -18.05 24.57 9.53
C GLY A 71 -17.96 25.09 8.07
N PRO A 72 -19.05 25.04 7.29
CA PRO A 72 -19.06 25.46 5.89
C PRO A 72 -18.65 26.93 5.63
N ALA A 73 -18.66 27.79 6.65
CA ALA A 73 -18.17 29.16 6.58
C ALA A 73 -16.63 29.24 6.38
N GLN A 74 -15.92 28.17 6.75
CA GLN A 74 -14.45 28.05 6.70
C GLN A 74 -13.96 27.01 5.68
N GLN A 75 -14.87 26.25 5.06
CA GLN A 75 -14.55 25.30 3.99
C GLN A 75 -14.69 25.96 2.61
N PHE A 76 -13.66 25.78 1.78
CA PHE A 76 -13.56 26.36 0.44
C PHE A 76 -13.30 25.27 -0.59
N ARG A 77 -14.13 25.24 -1.63
CA ARG A 77 -13.93 24.42 -2.82
C ARG A 77 -13.00 25.14 -3.78
N PHE A 78 -11.94 24.46 -4.19
CA PHE A 78 -11.01 24.90 -5.22
C PHE A 78 -11.36 24.14 -6.51
N THR A 79 -11.57 24.86 -7.60
CA THR A 79 -11.84 24.28 -8.92
C THR A 79 -10.75 24.72 -9.88
N GLN A 80 -10.00 23.77 -10.43
CA GLN A 80 -8.84 24.02 -11.27
C GLN A 80 -9.24 24.72 -12.58
N VAL A 81 -8.51 25.78 -12.93
CA VAL A 81 -8.67 26.53 -14.19
C VAL A 81 -7.34 26.71 -14.94
N GLY A 82 -6.23 26.26 -14.36
CA GLY A 82 -4.90 26.17 -14.98
C GLY A 82 -3.94 25.35 -14.12
N THR A 83 -2.69 25.23 -14.56
CA THR A 83 -1.61 24.60 -13.77
C THR A 83 -1.49 25.29 -12.41
N ASP A 84 -1.64 24.53 -11.33
CA ASP A 84 -1.71 24.99 -9.93
C ASP A 84 -2.68 26.14 -9.64
N THR A 85 -3.58 26.46 -10.58
CA THR A 85 -4.36 27.70 -10.56
C THR A 85 -5.84 27.39 -10.50
N TYR A 86 -6.50 27.94 -9.49
CA TYR A 86 -7.86 27.58 -9.09
C TYR A 86 -8.73 28.82 -8.97
N THR A 87 -10.03 28.65 -9.25
CA THR A 87 -11.06 29.51 -8.66
C THR A 87 -11.43 28.94 -7.29
N VAL A 88 -11.61 29.80 -6.29
CA VAL A 88 -11.82 29.39 -4.89
C VAL A 88 -13.21 29.84 -4.45
N ARG A 89 -14.04 28.92 -3.95
CA ARG A 89 -15.47 29.14 -3.68
C ARG A 89 -15.84 28.70 -2.27
N ASN A 90 -16.38 29.59 -1.45
CA ASN A 90 -16.84 29.22 -0.11
C ASN A 90 -18.07 28.29 -0.19
N THR A 91 -18.09 27.23 0.64
CA THR A 91 -19.15 26.21 0.59
C THR A 91 -20.46 26.66 1.22
N ALA A 92 -20.46 27.51 2.26
CA ALA A 92 -21.68 28.05 2.84
C ALA A 92 -22.40 29.04 1.91
N THR A 93 -21.66 29.98 1.32
CA THR A 93 -22.26 31.05 0.50
C THR A 93 -22.39 30.68 -0.97
N GLY A 94 -21.53 29.80 -1.47
CA GLY A 94 -21.38 29.51 -2.89
C GLY A 94 -20.81 30.70 -3.68
N TYR A 95 -20.10 31.62 -3.03
CA TYR A 95 -19.49 32.81 -3.64
C TYR A 95 -17.98 32.60 -3.81
N CYS A 96 -17.40 33.20 -4.84
CA CYS A 96 -15.97 33.04 -5.15
C CYS A 96 -15.11 34.11 -4.49
N LEU A 97 -13.90 33.72 -4.10
CA LEU A 97 -12.87 34.59 -3.55
C LEU A 97 -12.36 35.56 -4.64
N GLU A 98 -12.08 36.80 -4.28
CA GLU A 98 -11.56 37.84 -5.18
C GLU A 98 -10.58 38.75 -4.44
N ALA A 99 -9.39 38.98 -5.00
CA ALA A 99 -8.53 40.10 -4.61
C ALA A 99 -9.00 41.37 -5.33
N THR A 100 -9.30 42.44 -4.60
CA THR A 100 -10.00 43.62 -5.16
C THR A 100 -9.12 44.56 -6.00
N GLY A 101 -7.84 44.26 -6.20
CA GLY A 101 -6.87 45.09 -6.91
C GLY A 101 -5.48 44.44 -6.97
N THR A 102 -4.43 45.23 -7.23
CA THR A 102 -3.04 44.74 -7.35
C THR A 102 -2.05 45.40 -6.35
N ALA A 103 -2.50 46.43 -5.63
CA ALA A 103 -1.73 47.06 -4.57
C ALA A 103 -1.55 46.13 -3.35
N ASP A 104 -0.52 46.41 -2.55
CA ASP A 104 -0.37 45.82 -1.21
C ASP A 104 -1.49 46.35 -0.30
N GLY A 105 -2.01 45.48 0.57
CA GLY A 105 -3.17 45.81 1.40
C GLY A 105 -4.51 45.84 0.66
N ALA A 106 -4.56 45.42 -0.62
CA ALA A 106 -5.84 45.24 -1.30
C ALA A 106 -6.63 44.08 -0.65
N ALA A 107 -7.92 44.31 -0.44
CA ALA A 107 -8.81 43.38 0.24
C ALA A 107 -8.98 42.06 -0.50
N VAL A 108 -9.12 40.96 0.26
CA VAL A 108 -9.61 39.68 -0.25
C VAL A 108 -11.06 39.51 0.21
N VAL A 109 -11.98 39.49 -0.76
CA VAL A 109 -13.43 39.49 -0.55
C VAL A 109 -14.09 38.28 -1.19
N GLN A 110 -15.36 38.01 -0.89
CA GLN A 110 -16.20 37.10 -1.68
C GLN A 110 -17.11 37.85 -2.67
N ARG A 111 -17.31 37.29 -3.85
CA ARG A 111 -18.19 37.78 -4.91
C ARG A 111 -19.23 36.75 -5.32
N ARG A 112 -20.47 37.21 -5.52
CA ARG A 112 -21.58 36.37 -6.01
C ARG A 112 -21.32 35.81 -7.40
N ALA A 113 -20.64 36.57 -8.25
CA ALA A 113 -20.24 36.12 -9.58
C ALA A 113 -18.86 35.47 -9.52
N CYS A 114 -18.82 34.14 -9.63
CA CYS A 114 -17.63 33.40 -10.00
C CYS A 114 -17.32 33.66 -11.48
N ARG A 115 -16.12 34.16 -11.78
CA ARG A 115 -15.67 34.54 -13.12
C ARG A 115 -14.25 34.05 -13.32
N ASP A 116 -13.97 33.57 -14.53
CA ASP A 116 -12.63 33.13 -14.91
C ASP A 116 -11.73 34.34 -15.26
N GLN A 117 -11.47 35.19 -14.27
CA GLN A 117 -10.76 36.46 -14.37
C GLN A 117 -9.61 36.52 -13.36
N ALA A 118 -8.51 37.20 -13.69
CA ALA A 118 -7.27 37.19 -12.91
C ALA A 118 -7.39 37.62 -11.43
N GLY A 119 -8.42 38.40 -11.07
CA GLY A 119 -8.70 38.76 -9.67
C GLY A 119 -9.36 37.65 -8.83
N GLN A 120 -9.89 36.59 -9.46
CA GLN A 120 -10.55 35.44 -8.82
C GLN A 120 -9.80 34.11 -9.03
N ARG A 121 -8.62 34.17 -9.67
CA ARG A 121 -7.73 33.05 -9.91
C ARG A 121 -6.57 33.11 -8.93
N PHE A 122 -6.31 32.00 -8.27
CA PHE A 122 -5.25 31.88 -7.27
C PHE A 122 -4.39 30.67 -7.59
N THR A 123 -3.08 30.89 -7.71
CA THR A 123 -2.08 29.84 -7.87
C THR A 123 -1.65 29.34 -6.50
N LEU A 124 -1.68 28.03 -6.26
CA LEU A 124 -1.17 27.40 -5.06
C LEU A 124 0.31 27.09 -5.23
N LYS A 125 1.17 27.89 -4.61
CA LYS A 125 2.62 27.70 -4.66
C LYS A 125 3.08 26.99 -3.38
N ALA A 126 3.64 25.78 -3.51
CA ALA A 126 4.19 25.04 -2.38
C ALA A 126 5.24 25.86 -1.61
N ALA A 127 5.17 25.83 -0.28
CA ALA A 127 5.90 26.73 0.60
C ALA A 127 6.13 26.09 1.98
N GLY A 128 7.07 25.14 2.04
CA GLY A 128 7.35 24.37 3.25
C GLY A 128 6.36 23.21 3.41
N ASP A 129 5.71 23.14 4.56
CA ASP A 129 4.61 22.20 4.84
C ASP A 129 3.24 22.67 4.32
N GLY A 130 3.10 23.96 3.96
CA GLY A 130 1.88 24.56 3.42
C GLY A 130 2.06 25.23 2.04
N TYR A 131 1.14 26.14 1.71
CA TYR A 131 1.07 26.84 0.42
C TYR A 131 1.03 28.37 0.59
N GLN A 132 1.75 29.08 -0.27
CA GLN A 132 1.46 30.47 -0.61
C GLN A 132 0.29 30.49 -1.61
N VAL A 133 -0.80 31.17 -1.26
CA VAL A 133 -1.97 31.36 -2.14
C VAL A 133 -1.77 32.67 -2.91
N VAL A 134 -1.36 32.59 -4.18
CA VAL A 134 -0.89 33.75 -4.97
C VAL A 134 -1.99 34.20 -5.94
N GLY A 135 -2.42 35.46 -5.87
CA GLY A 135 -3.41 36.02 -6.82
C GLY A 135 -2.80 36.21 -8.22
N GLU A 136 -3.40 35.62 -9.26
CA GLU A 136 -2.88 35.66 -10.64
C GLU A 136 -2.75 37.10 -11.16
N GLY A 137 -3.73 37.96 -10.87
CA GLY A 137 -3.76 39.35 -11.34
C GLY A 137 -2.74 40.29 -10.69
N SER A 138 -2.06 39.87 -9.61
CA SER A 138 -1.14 40.71 -8.83
C SER A 138 0.23 40.10 -8.57
N GLY A 139 0.36 38.77 -8.66
CA GLY A 139 1.55 38.03 -8.24
C GLY A 139 1.77 38.06 -6.72
N LYS A 140 0.75 38.42 -5.93
CA LYS A 140 0.84 38.67 -4.48
C LYS A 140 0.16 37.60 -3.67
N CYS A 141 0.70 37.35 -2.47
CA CYS A 141 0.23 36.32 -1.56
C CYS A 141 -0.97 36.82 -0.77
N VAL A 142 -2.02 36.00 -0.68
CA VAL A 142 -3.10 36.18 0.29
C VAL A 142 -2.51 35.97 1.69
N GLU A 143 -2.75 36.91 2.58
CA GLU A 143 -2.17 36.93 3.93
C GLU A 143 -3.15 37.47 4.97
N ILE A 144 -2.84 37.21 6.24
CA ILE A 144 -3.44 37.94 7.36
C ILE A 144 -2.74 39.28 7.54
N ALA A 145 -3.53 40.36 7.52
CA ALA A 145 -3.03 41.72 7.62
C ALA A 145 -2.17 41.94 8.88
N ALA A 146 -0.95 42.44 8.67
CA ALA A 146 0.06 42.68 9.71
C ALA A 146 0.40 41.46 10.60
N GLY A 147 0.13 40.23 10.13
CA GLY A 147 0.40 39.00 10.90
C GLY A 147 -0.40 38.85 12.19
N SER A 148 -1.52 39.56 12.33
CA SER A 148 -2.35 39.51 13.54
C SER A 148 -2.85 38.10 13.85
N ALA A 149 -2.83 37.71 15.12
CA ALA A 149 -3.43 36.45 15.59
C ALA A 149 -4.88 36.62 16.11
N ALA A 150 -5.48 37.80 15.97
CA ALA A 150 -6.83 38.07 16.45
C ALA A 150 -7.92 37.47 15.54
N ASP A 151 -9.01 36.97 16.13
CA ASP A 151 -10.24 36.68 15.40
C ASP A 151 -10.80 37.96 14.77
N GLY A 152 -11.27 37.89 13.53
CA GLY A 152 -11.71 39.06 12.77
C GLY A 152 -10.60 39.82 12.05
N ALA A 153 -9.32 39.45 12.20
CA ALA A 153 -8.24 40.02 11.40
C ALA A 153 -8.49 39.77 9.91
N ALA A 154 -8.37 40.82 9.09
CA ALA A 154 -8.75 40.80 7.68
C ALA A 154 -7.73 40.05 6.81
N LEU A 155 -8.23 39.34 5.80
CA LEU A 155 -7.41 38.86 4.70
C LEU A 155 -7.13 40.01 3.70
N GLN A 156 -5.87 40.18 3.36
CA GLN A 156 -5.45 41.07 2.29
C GLN A 156 -4.51 40.31 1.34
N GLN A 157 -4.06 40.97 0.27
CA GLN A 157 -2.86 40.52 -0.44
C GLN A 157 -1.67 41.43 -0.12
N TRP A 158 -0.48 40.85 -0.14
CA TRP A 158 0.78 41.57 -0.01
C TRP A 158 1.87 40.90 -0.85
N ALA A 159 2.96 41.63 -1.14
CA ALA A 159 4.17 41.05 -1.70
C ALA A 159 4.57 39.76 -0.94
N CYS A 160 4.79 38.68 -1.69
CA CYS A 160 5.14 37.38 -1.12
C CYS A 160 6.52 37.45 -0.44
N GLY A 161 6.56 37.18 0.86
CA GLY A 161 7.78 37.05 1.65
C GLY A 161 8.43 35.68 1.52
N ASP A 162 9.55 35.51 2.21
CA ASP A 162 10.23 34.22 2.38
C ASP A 162 9.35 33.28 3.24
N PRO A 163 8.95 32.09 2.75
CA PRO A 163 8.15 31.12 3.51
C PRO A 163 8.70 30.76 4.89
N ALA A 164 10.02 30.81 5.09
CA ALA A 164 10.64 30.49 6.38
C ALA A 164 10.38 31.57 7.46
N THR A 165 9.90 32.75 7.09
CA THR A 165 9.67 33.88 8.01
C THR A 165 8.29 34.52 7.89
N ALA A 166 7.65 34.43 6.72
CA ALA A 166 6.36 35.05 6.40
C ALA A 166 5.17 34.10 6.67
N GLY A 167 5.11 33.47 7.84
CA GLY A 167 4.08 32.48 8.20
C GLY A 167 2.63 33.00 8.14
N ASN A 168 2.42 34.32 8.22
CA ASN A 168 1.12 34.96 8.01
C ASN A 168 0.61 34.89 6.56
N GLN A 169 1.45 34.41 5.63
CA GLN A 169 1.16 34.21 4.20
C GLN A 169 1.13 32.71 3.81
N ILE A 170 1.34 31.80 4.77
CA ILE A 170 1.39 30.35 4.55
C ILE A 170 0.10 29.71 5.05
N TRP A 171 -0.48 28.85 4.20
CA TRP A 171 -1.76 28.20 4.42
C TRP A 171 -1.62 26.69 4.31
N GLN A 172 -1.96 25.97 5.38
CA GLN A 172 -2.13 24.53 5.35
C GLN A 172 -3.43 24.21 4.59
N LEU A 173 -3.36 23.28 3.63
CA LEU A 173 -4.47 22.83 2.80
C LEU A 173 -4.45 21.30 2.72
N ALA A 174 -5.55 20.65 3.10
CA ALA A 174 -5.79 19.24 2.80
C ALA A 174 -6.26 19.04 1.34
N ASP A 175 -6.07 17.83 0.81
CA ASP A 175 -6.68 17.30 -0.41
C ASP A 175 -6.37 18.03 -1.74
N VAL A 176 -5.29 18.81 -1.82
CA VAL A 176 -4.88 19.52 -3.05
C VAL A 176 -4.48 18.53 -4.17
N PRO A 177 -5.17 18.49 -5.33
CA PRO A 177 -4.74 17.74 -6.50
C PRO A 177 -3.53 18.44 -7.12
N GLU A 178 -2.41 17.76 -7.12
CA GLU A 178 -1.10 18.28 -7.50
C GLU A 178 -1.06 18.76 -8.97
N ALA A 179 -0.55 19.98 -9.16
CA ALA A 179 0.20 20.33 -10.35
C ALA A 179 1.66 20.65 -9.95
N ALA A 180 2.54 20.67 -10.95
CA ALA A 180 3.94 20.28 -10.77
C ALA A 180 4.82 21.37 -10.14
N PRO A 181 5.37 21.19 -8.91
CA PRO A 181 6.25 22.16 -8.28
C PRO A 181 7.74 21.83 -8.50
N SER A 182 8.52 22.89 -8.64
CA SER A 182 9.98 22.89 -8.74
C SER A 182 10.70 22.19 -7.57
N THR A 183 11.79 21.51 -7.92
CA THR A 183 12.76 20.83 -7.02
C THR A 183 13.13 21.55 -5.72
N PRO A 184 12.95 20.88 -4.57
CA PRO A 184 13.82 20.95 -3.41
C PRO A 184 14.91 19.86 -3.48
N ALA A 185 16.10 20.13 -2.93
CA ALA A 185 17.22 19.23 -2.62
C ALA A 185 17.49 18.00 -3.53
N ALA A 186 18.66 17.96 -4.16
CA ALA A 186 19.12 16.82 -4.94
C ALA A 186 19.06 15.49 -4.14
N PRO A 187 18.67 14.37 -4.77
CA PRO A 187 18.79 13.07 -4.12
C PRO A 187 20.26 12.81 -3.78
N VAL A 188 20.51 12.32 -2.55
CA VAL A 188 21.77 11.64 -2.26
C VAL A 188 21.85 10.49 -3.26
N ALA A 189 22.93 10.44 -4.05
CA ALA A 189 22.92 9.69 -5.29
C ALA A 189 22.60 8.20 -5.08
N ALA A 190 21.59 7.70 -5.81
CA ALA A 190 21.43 6.28 -6.07
C ALA A 190 22.67 5.79 -6.85
N GLY A 191 23.71 5.39 -6.13
CA GLY A 191 25.08 5.38 -6.65
C GLY A 191 26.09 4.51 -5.90
N ALA A 192 25.64 3.58 -5.05
CA ALA A 192 26.42 2.43 -4.60
C ALA A 192 25.47 1.36 -4.04
N SER A 193 25.90 0.10 -4.03
CA SER A 193 25.16 -0.98 -3.38
C SER A 193 24.98 -0.71 -1.89
N GLY A 194 23.75 -0.84 -1.38
CA GLY A 194 23.43 -0.81 0.07
C GLY A 194 23.96 -2.04 0.84
N THR A 195 25.11 -2.57 0.44
CA THR A 195 25.79 -3.68 1.07
C THR A 195 26.34 -3.24 2.42
N ASN A 196 25.74 -3.78 3.49
CA ASN A 196 26.44 -3.96 4.75
C ASN A 196 27.52 -5.04 4.53
N PRO A 197 28.82 -4.72 4.54
CA PRO A 197 29.88 -5.73 4.39
C PRO A 197 29.98 -6.61 5.65
N ASP A 198 29.51 -6.11 6.79
CA ASP A 198 29.51 -6.75 8.11
C ASP A 198 28.16 -7.39 8.44
N TRP A 199 27.40 -7.80 7.42
CA TRP A 199 26.12 -8.48 7.58
C TRP A 199 26.28 -9.76 8.43
N GLY A 200 25.56 -9.82 9.55
CA GLY A 200 25.65 -10.91 10.52
C GLY A 200 26.90 -10.88 11.42
N THR A 201 27.90 -10.04 11.14
CA THR A 201 29.15 -9.98 11.91
C THR A 201 29.25 -8.80 12.86
N ALA A 202 28.65 -7.64 12.53
CA ALA A 202 28.69 -6.45 13.38
C ALA A 202 27.36 -5.68 13.45
N LEU A 203 27.18 -4.96 14.55
CA LEU A 203 26.15 -3.92 14.70
C LEU A 203 26.44 -2.73 13.76
N PRO A 204 25.44 -1.90 13.43
CA PRO A 204 25.63 -0.66 12.69
C PRO A 204 26.52 0.33 13.44
N PRO A 205 27.08 1.34 12.74
CA PRO A 205 27.78 2.46 13.38
C PRO A 205 26.91 3.10 14.47
N ALA A 206 27.52 3.46 15.61
CA ALA A 206 26.79 3.93 16.80
C ALA A 206 26.07 5.28 16.59
N ASP A 207 26.46 6.04 15.56
CA ASP A 207 25.90 7.31 15.11
C ASP A 207 24.96 7.17 13.89
N ALA A 208 24.74 5.94 13.39
CA ALA A 208 23.87 5.69 12.25
C ALA A 208 22.40 6.04 12.57
N PRO A 209 21.68 6.76 11.68
CA PRO A 209 20.26 7.00 11.87
C PRO A 209 19.48 5.70 11.70
N LEU A 210 18.68 5.34 12.70
CA LEU A 210 17.97 4.06 12.75
C LEU A 210 16.52 4.21 12.29
N SER A 211 16.01 3.24 11.54
CA SER A 211 14.56 3.09 11.29
C SER A 211 13.81 2.65 12.55
N ARG A 212 12.51 2.90 12.62
CA ARG A 212 11.65 2.39 13.71
C ARG A 212 11.66 0.86 13.78
N ALA A 213 11.71 0.20 12.63
CA ALA A 213 11.82 -1.26 12.54
C ALA A 213 13.10 -1.78 13.20
N TYR A 214 14.23 -1.09 13.03
CA TYR A 214 15.49 -1.45 13.68
C TYR A 214 15.51 -1.10 15.18
N GLN A 215 14.95 0.06 15.55
CA GLN A 215 14.80 0.48 16.95
C GLN A 215 13.98 -0.51 17.78
N LEU A 216 13.02 -1.23 17.18
CA LEU A 216 12.28 -2.28 17.89
C LEU A 216 13.16 -3.46 18.29
N ILE A 217 14.09 -3.89 17.42
CA ILE A 217 15.01 -5.01 17.70
C ILE A 217 15.96 -4.64 18.85
N GLN A 218 16.51 -3.41 18.83
CA GLN A 218 17.28 -2.88 19.96
C GLN A 218 16.42 -2.74 21.23
N GLY A 219 15.17 -2.30 21.10
CA GLY A 219 14.25 -2.17 22.22
C GLY A 219 13.89 -3.49 22.92
N GLU A 220 14.11 -4.66 22.30
CA GLU A 220 14.02 -5.96 22.99
C GLU A 220 15.26 -6.25 23.85
N GLN A 221 16.44 -5.82 23.41
CA GLN A 221 17.67 -5.84 24.21
C GLN A 221 17.52 -4.97 25.47
N ASP A 222 17.00 -3.75 25.33
CA ASP A 222 16.79 -2.82 26.45
C ASP A 222 15.73 -3.30 27.46
N LYS A 223 14.76 -4.09 27.02
CA LYS A 223 13.76 -4.75 27.89
C LYS A 223 14.30 -6.00 28.59
N GLY A 224 15.56 -6.37 28.35
CA GLY A 224 16.21 -7.51 28.99
C GLY A 224 15.70 -8.87 28.50
N TYR A 225 15.20 -8.97 27.27
CA TYR A 225 14.79 -10.25 26.67
C TYR A 225 15.91 -11.29 26.81
N GLN A 226 15.58 -12.43 27.43
CA GLN A 226 16.49 -13.55 27.56
C GLN A 226 16.10 -14.64 26.55
N PRO A 227 16.94 -14.93 25.53
CA PRO A 227 16.67 -16.01 24.59
C PRO A 227 16.59 -17.37 25.31
N LYS A 228 15.75 -18.30 24.81
CA LYS A 228 15.72 -19.67 25.36
C LYS A 228 17.06 -20.37 25.07
N ALA A 229 17.36 -21.47 25.75
CA ALA A 229 18.61 -22.20 25.53
C ALA A 229 18.78 -22.64 24.06
N GLY A 230 19.87 -22.19 23.42
CA GLY A 230 20.18 -22.43 22.01
C GLY A 230 19.68 -21.35 21.04
N GLU A 231 18.98 -20.33 21.53
CA GLU A 231 18.55 -19.18 20.72
C GLU A 231 19.58 -18.06 20.66
N CYS A 232 19.53 -17.27 19.58
CA CYS A 232 20.37 -16.10 19.40
C CYS A 232 19.90 -14.94 20.30
N SER A 233 20.84 -14.11 20.75
CA SER A 233 20.52 -12.86 21.44
C SER A 233 19.94 -11.83 20.47
N SER A 234 19.20 -10.86 21.00
CA SER A 234 18.75 -9.68 20.23
C SER A 234 19.93 -8.87 19.67
N GLU A 235 21.10 -8.88 20.32
CA GLU A 235 22.32 -8.29 19.78
C GLU A 235 22.84 -9.04 18.53
N ILE A 236 22.89 -10.37 18.54
CA ILE A 236 23.23 -11.17 17.34
C ILE A 236 22.21 -10.90 16.22
N HIS A 237 20.92 -10.83 16.57
CA HIS A 237 19.84 -10.51 15.63
C HIS A 237 20.01 -9.13 14.99
N ALA A 238 20.40 -8.14 15.79
CA ALA A 238 20.64 -6.76 15.36
C ALA A 238 21.84 -6.61 14.39
N ARG A 239 22.72 -7.62 14.23
CA ARG A 239 23.79 -7.64 13.21
C ARG A 239 23.27 -7.85 11.77
N TYR A 240 22.03 -8.25 11.62
CA TYR A 240 21.40 -8.52 10.32
C TYR A 240 20.66 -7.28 9.80
N TRP A 241 21.47 -6.29 9.39
CA TRP A 241 21.00 -4.97 8.96
C TRP A 241 21.55 -4.55 7.58
N THR A 242 20.94 -3.50 7.00
CA THR A 242 21.33 -2.88 5.72
C THR A 242 20.97 -1.39 5.71
N TRP A 243 21.53 -0.63 4.76
CA TRP A 243 21.18 0.77 4.53
C TRP A 243 19.96 0.90 3.60
N GLY A 244 18.98 1.69 4.01
CA GLY A 244 17.84 2.11 3.20
C GLY A 244 18.19 3.26 2.24
N PRO A 245 17.39 3.48 1.18
CA PRO A 245 17.57 4.61 0.27
C PRO A 245 17.44 6.00 0.93
N ASP A 246 16.80 6.08 2.09
CA ASP A 246 16.71 7.29 2.93
C ASP A 246 17.94 7.49 3.84
N GLY A 247 18.95 6.62 3.74
CA GLY A 247 20.17 6.66 4.54
C GLY A 247 20.01 6.09 5.95
N LYS A 248 18.88 5.48 6.32
CA LYS A 248 18.71 4.84 7.64
C LYS A 248 19.13 3.37 7.66
N VAL A 249 19.40 2.84 8.85
CA VAL A 249 19.58 1.42 9.12
C VAL A 249 18.23 0.71 9.22
N TYR A 250 18.06 -0.36 8.44
CA TYR A 250 16.92 -1.27 8.50
C TYR A 250 17.36 -2.69 8.84
N PRO A 251 16.49 -3.48 9.50
CA PRO A 251 16.67 -4.92 9.49
C PRO A 251 16.58 -5.46 8.06
N THR A 252 17.24 -6.58 7.83
CA THR A 252 17.18 -7.34 6.58
C THR A 252 17.10 -8.84 6.90
N TRP A 253 17.07 -9.66 5.85
CA TRP A 253 17.07 -11.11 5.95
C TRP A 253 18.26 -11.63 6.78
N HIS A 254 17.96 -12.61 7.63
CA HIS A 254 18.93 -13.47 8.29
C HIS A 254 18.59 -14.95 8.02
N PRO A 255 19.58 -15.85 8.02
CA PRO A 255 19.34 -17.28 8.01
C PRO A 255 18.62 -17.71 9.30
N PRO A 256 17.89 -18.84 9.33
CA PRO A 256 17.27 -19.35 10.55
C PRO A 256 18.27 -19.68 11.69
N ARG A 257 19.53 -19.91 11.34
CA ARG A 257 20.67 -20.09 12.26
C ARG A 257 21.80 -19.14 11.94
N ASP A 258 22.32 -18.49 12.97
CA ASP A 258 23.53 -17.68 12.90
C ASP A 258 24.79 -18.55 12.71
N ALA A 259 25.87 -17.94 12.22
CA ALA A 259 27.17 -18.61 12.05
C ALA A 259 27.78 -19.14 13.37
N SER A 260 27.43 -18.56 14.52
CA SER A 260 27.80 -19.07 15.85
C SER A 260 27.08 -20.37 16.24
N GLY A 261 26.02 -20.75 15.50
CA GLY A 261 25.25 -21.97 15.73
C GLY A 261 24.05 -21.83 16.67
N CYS A 262 23.69 -20.61 17.07
CA CYS A 262 22.38 -20.33 17.68
C CYS A 262 21.25 -20.29 16.62
N SER A 263 20.00 -20.43 17.04
CA SER A 263 18.81 -20.31 16.18
C SER A 263 18.01 -19.04 16.51
N PHE A 264 17.39 -18.42 15.51
CA PHE A 264 16.45 -17.32 15.73
C PHE A 264 15.01 -17.79 16.04
N GLY A 265 14.76 -19.10 15.98
CA GLY A 265 13.43 -19.70 16.20
C GLY A 265 12.39 -19.38 15.11
N HIS A 266 12.76 -18.63 14.07
CA HIS A 266 11.89 -18.21 12.98
C HIS A 266 12.67 -18.12 11.65
N GLU A 267 11.95 -17.80 10.56
CA GLU A 267 12.47 -17.77 9.19
C GLU A 267 12.02 -16.51 8.44
N HIS A 268 12.77 -16.12 7.41
CA HIS A 268 12.44 -15.04 6.48
C HIS A 268 12.34 -15.51 5.03
N GLY A 269 12.04 -16.79 4.82
CA GLY A 269 12.09 -17.41 3.51
C GLY A 269 13.50 -17.52 2.92
N ASP A 270 13.59 -17.35 1.60
CA ASP A 270 14.82 -17.58 0.82
C ASP A 270 15.93 -16.55 1.09
N ASP A 271 17.18 -16.99 1.03
CA ASP A 271 18.34 -16.09 1.03
C ASP A 271 18.32 -15.21 -0.24
N PRO A 272 18.14 -13.89 -0.13
CA PRO A 272 17.98 -13.01 -1.28
C PRO A 272 19.24 -12.99 -2.17
N ARG A 273 20.42 -13.29 -1.63
CA ARG A 273 21.69 -13.38 -2.36
C ARG A 273 21.71 -14.48 -3.41
N THR A 274 20.81 -15.45 -3.30
CA THR A 274 20.65 -16.51 -4.30
C THR A 274 19.89 -16.04 -5.55
N SER A 275 19.30 -14.83 -5.55
CA SER A 275 18.58 -14.29 -6.71
C SER A 275 19.52 -13.72 -7.78
N ASN A 276 19.21 -14.00 -9.05
CA ASN A 276 19.82 -13.34 -10.21
C ASN A 276 19.56 -11.81 -10.22
N LEU A 277 18.64 -11.31 -9.40
CA LEU A 277 18.35 -9.89 -9.24
C LEU A 277 19.13 -9.22 -8.11
N PHE A 278 19.80 -9.97 -7.23
CA PHE A 278 20.39 -9.43 -6.01
C PHE A 278 21.40 -8.30 -6.26
N GLU A 279 22.26 -8.42 -7.27
CA GLU A 279 23.22 -7.38 -7.65
C GLU A 279 22.55 -6.05 -8.04
N LYS A 280 21.29 -6.10 -8.52
CA LYS A 280 20.50 -4.93 -8.97
C LYS A 280 19.55 -4.36 -7.92
N THR A 281 19.17 -5.17 -6.93
CA THR A 281 18.17 -4.81 -5.91
C THR A 281 18.78 -4.60 -4.53
N GLY A 282 19.91 -5.25 -4.26
CA GLY A 282 20.51 -5.33 -2.94
C GLY A 282 19.65 -6.10 -1.93
N TRP A 283 19.90 -5.83 -0.66
CA TRP A 283 19.14 -6.35 0.47
C TRP A 283 17.73 -5.76 0.52
N ASN A 284 16.73 -6.60 0.84
CA ASN A 284 15.36 -6.12 1.06
C ASN A 284 15.23 -5.49 2.45
N TRP A 285 14.95 -4.18 2.49
CA TRP A 285 14.74 -3.43 3.73
C TRP A 285 13.44 -3.84 4.42
N PHE A 286 13.48 -4.27 5.68
CA PHE A 286 12.28 -4.65 6.43
C PHE A 286 11.66 -3.41 7.11
N GLY A 287 10.45 -3.03 6.69
CA GLY A 287 9.70 -1.88 7.24
C GLY A 287 9.97 -0.53 6.54
N TYR A 288 10.75 -0.47 5.47
CA TYR A 288 11.11 0.78 4.77
C TYR A 288 9.91 1.52 4.19
N THR A 289 9.06 0.83 3.45
CA THR A 289 7.85 1.41 2.88
C THR A 289 6.89 1.89 3.97
N ASN A 290 6.88 1.22 5.14
CA ASN A 290 6.11 1.71 6.29
C ASN A 290 6.76 2.95 6.91
N GLU A 291 8.07 2.99 7.14
CA GLU A 291 8.79 4.17 7.67
C GLU A 291 8.50 5.46 6.87
N LEU A 292 8.34 5.34 5.55
CA LEU A 292 8.02 6.45 4.65
C LEU A 292 6.56 6.93 4.68
N LEU A 293 5.67 6.29 5.47
CA LEU A 293 4.35 6.82 5.77
C LEU A 293 4.44 7.97 6.80
N ALA A 294 5.45 7.97 7.68
CA ALA A 294 5.56 8.95 8.78
C ALA A 294 5.64 10.43 8.35
N PRO A 295 6.31 10.81 7.25
CA PRO A 295 6.34 12.21 6.79
C PRO A 295 5.00 12.72 6.25
N SER A 296 4.12 11.84 5.75
CA SER A 296 2.85 12.20 5.10
C SER A 296 1.62 11.90 5.96
N ASN A 297 1.68 10.89 6.82
CA ASN A 297 0.62 10.51 7.75
C ASN A 297 1.21 9.86 9.03
N PRO A 298 1.79 10.64 9.96
CA PRO A 298 2.42 10.12 11.17
C PRO A 298 1.43 9.47 12.14
N ALA A 299 0.13 9.79 12.05
CA ALA A 299 -0.92 9.19 12.89
C ALA A 299 -1.19 7.73 12.51
N SER A 300 -0.93 7.36 11.26
CA SER A 300 -1.15 6.03 10.71
C SER A 300 0.14 5.25 10.52
N GLN A 301 1.26 5.79 10.99
CA GLN A 301 2.52 5.09 11.05
C GLN A 301 2.39 3.84 11.92
N ARG A 302 2.67 2.67 11.35
CA ARG A 302 2.71 1.41 12.07
C ARG A 302 4.14 0.86 12.07
N ASN A 303 4.37 -0.16 12.87
CA ASN A 303 5.50 -1.04 12.69
C ASN A 303 4.97 -2.41 12.24
N GLU A 304 5.63 -3.00 11.26
CA GLU A 304 5.38 -4.38 10.88
C GLU A 304 6.23 -5.31 11.74
N ASP A 305 5.73 -6.52 11.97
CA ASP A 305 6.44 -7.49 12.76
C ASP A 305 7.62 -8.05 11.99
N HIS A 306 8.81 -8.03 12.60
CA HIS A 306 10.04 -8.49 11.96
C HIS A 306 9.89 -9.90 11.38
N VAL A 307 9.39 -10.83 12.21
CA VAL A 307 9.12 -12.24 11.87
C VAL A 307 8.11 -12.43 10.74
N GLY A 308 7.34 -11.39 10.39
CA GLY A 308 6.35 -11.39 9.32
C GLY A 308 6.95 -11.19 7.94
N HIS A 309 8.13 -10.58 7.81
CA HIS A 309 8.76 -10.38 6.50
C HIS A 309 9.27 -11.72 5.92
N LYS A 310 8.80 -12.07 4.72
CA LYS A 310 9.17 -13.29 3.98
C LYS A 310 9.74 -12.92 2.62
N ILE A 311 10.82 -13.58 2.24
CA ILE A 311 11.48 -13.46 0.94
C ILE A 311 11.23 -14.73 0.12
N ALA A 312 10.99 -14.55 -1.17
CA ALA A 312 10.95 -15.65 -2.13
C ALA A 312 11.84 -15.34 -3.33
N VAL A 313 12.68 -16.31 -3.68
CA VAL A 313 13.61 -16.26 -4.80
C VAL A 313 13.20 -17.28 -5.85
N GLY A 314 12.97 -16.77 -7.06
CA GLY A 314 12.73 -17.53 -8.27
C GLY A 314 13.75 -17.14 -9.33
N ASN A 315 14.51 -18.09 -9.87
CA ASN A 315 15.49 -17.83 -10.94
C ASN A 315 15.15 -18.64 -12.17
N LYS A 316 15.21 -18.02 -13.35
CA LYS A 316 14.96 -18.65 -14.66
C LYS A 316 13.62 -19.43 -14.73
N ILE A 317 12.58 -18.88 -14.12
CA ILE A 317 11.23 -19.44 -14.11
C ILE A 317 10.68 -19.39 -15.54
N ASN A 318 10.38 -20.58 -16.08
CA ASN A 318 9.68 -20.74 -17.34
C ASN A 318 8.21 -20.38 -17.16
N THR A 319 7.71 -19.44 -17.95
CA THR A 319 6.32 -18.97 -17.88
C THR A 319 5.64 -19.02 -19.25
N TYR A 320 4.32 -18.89 -19.27
CA TYR A 320 3.49 -19.09 -20.44
C TYR A 320 2.66 -17.84 -20.75
N LEU A 321 2.38 -17.63 -22.05
CA LEU A 321 1.42 -16.64 -22.53
C LEU A 321 0.09 -17.34 -22.86
N ASP A 322 -0.98 -16.57 -22.86
CA ASP A 322 -2.34 -17.07 -22.83
C ASP A 322 -2.75 -17.95 -24.05
N ASN A 323 -3.64 -18.90 -23.80
CA ASN A 323 -4.54 -19.55 -24.78
C ASN A 323 -3.98 -20.15 -26.09
N ASN A 324 -2.91 -20.98 -26.04
CA ASN A 324 -2.85 -22.31 -26.72
C ASN A 324 -1.49 -23.03 -26.61
N ALA A 325 -0.42 -22.36 -26.20
CA ALA A 325 0.95 -22.90 -26.25
C ALA A 325 1.40 -23.63 -24.96
N ARG A 326 0.63 -24.62 -24.47
CA ARG A 326 1.00 -25.40 -23.24
C ARG A 326 2.32 -26.19 -23.33
N ASN A 327 2.96 -26.22 -24.50
CA ASN A 327 4.12 -27.08 -24.78
C ASN A 327 5.46 -26.31 -24.86
N SER A 328 5.46 -24.97 -24.87
CA SER A 328 6.69 -24.17 -24.99
C SER A 328 6.65 -22.92 -24.10
N PRO A 329 7.62 -22.71 -23.19
CA PRO A 329 7.66 -21.50 -22.38
C PRO A 329 7.94 -20.27 -23.25
N GLN A 330 7.27 -19.17 -22.93
CA GLN A 330 7.23 -17.96 -23.76
C GLN A 330 8.18 -16.87 -23.25
N MET A 331 8.45 -16.83 -21.95
CA MET A 331 9.49 -15.99 -21.36
C MET A 331 10.13 -16.69 -20.15
N SER A 332 11.38 -16.35 -19.86
CA SER A 332 12.12 -16.77 -18.67
C SER A 332 12.21 -15.60 -17.70
N CYS A 333 11.78 -15.80 -16.45
CA CYS A 333 11.67 -14.77 -15.43
C CYS A 333 12.56 -15.04 -14.21
N ASP A 334 13.22 -14.00 -13.73
CA ASP A 334 13.82 -13.94 -12.40
C ASP A 334 12.93 -13.09 -11.49
N ALA A 335 12.76 -13.50 -10.24
CA ALA A 335 11.91 -12.89 -9.24
C ALA A 335 12.62 -12.86 -7.87
N LEU A 336 12.56 -11.70 -7.22
CA LEU A 336 12.92 -11.50 -5.82
C LEU A 336 11.78 -10.72 -5.16
N LEU A 337 10.90 -11.45 -4.49
CA LEU A 337 9.82 -10.86 -3.72
C LEU A 337 10.22 -10.76 -2.25
N LYS A 338 9.87 -9.67 -1.59
CA LYS A 338 9.71 -9.62 -0.13
C LYS A 338 8.30 -9.16 0.18
N ALA A 339 7.60 -9.86 1.06
CA ALA A 339 6.29 -9.43 1.52
C ALA A 339 6.16 -9.59 3.03
N HIS A 340 5.49 -8.65 3.68
CA HIS A 340 5.13 -8.76 5.09
C HIS A 340 3.85 -9.59 5.24
N GLN A 341 3.97 -10.81 5.76
CA GLN A 341 2.87 -11.73 6.02
C GLN A 341 2.82 -12.10 7.51
N GLY A 342 2.59 -11.09 8.35
CA GLY A 342 2.35 -11.25 9.78
C GLY A 342 1.18 -12.21 10.02
N THR A 343 1.47 -13.36 10.64
CA THR A 343 0.51 -14.48 10.80
C THR A 343 0.56 -15.10 12.19
N HIS A 344 1.09 -14.38 13.18
CA HIS A 344 1.27 -14.88 14.54
C HIS A 344 0.39 -14.12 15.54
N SER A 345 0.43 -12.79 15.48
CA SER A 345 -0.14 -11.88 16.46
C SER A 345 -1.65 -11.60 16.27
N PRO A 346 -2.37 -11.15 17.33
CA PRO A 346 -3.80 -10.82 17.26
C PRO A 346 -4.18 -9.69 16.29
N ASP A 347 -3.31 -8.69 16.12
CA ASP A 347 -3.51 -7.58 15.18
C ASP A 347 -3.46 -8.04 13.71
N ALA A 348 -2.78 -9.15 13.43
CA ALA A 348 -2.82 -9.83 12.13
C ALA A 348 -4.16 -10.53 11.81
N LEU A 349 -5.23 -10.18 12.53
CA LEU A 349 -6.63 -10.47 12.20
C LEU A 349 -7.41 -9.21 11.77
N THR A 350 -6.90 -8.01 12.06
CA THR A 350 -7.56 -6.71 11.85
C THR A 350 -6.77 -5.74 10.97
N ASN A 351 -5.44 -5.70 11.07
CA ASN A 351 -4.58 -4.94 10.15
C ASN A 351 -4.66 -5.56 8.76
N ASN A 352 -4.90 -4.76 7.72
CA ASN A 352 -4.83 -5.18 6.32
C ASN A 352 -3.67 -4.53 5.55
N LEU A 353 -2.89 -3.61 6.14
CA LEU A 353 -1.75 -2.97 5.46
C LEU A 353 -0.49 -3.83 5.60
N HIS A 354 0.10 -4.16 4.45
CA HIS A 354 1.27 -5.03 4.34
C HIS A 354 2.28 -4.55 3.29
N GLU A 355 3.56 -4.47 3.66
CA GLU A 355 4.64 -4.09 2.75
C GLU A 355 4.95 -5.20 1.72
N LEU A 356 5.09 -4.81 0.45
CA LEU A 356 5.53 -5.64 -0.67
C LEU A 356 6.70 -4.96 -1.39
N SER A 357 7.80 -5.68 -1.56
CA SER A 357 8.85 -5.44 -2.54
C SER A 357 8.69 -6.45 -3.66
N TYR A 358 8.38 -5.98 -4.86
CA TYR A 358 8.10 -6.77 -6.05
C TYR A 358 9.18 -6.49 -7.10
N ASN A 359 10.17 -7.37 -7.18
CA ASN A 359 11.25 -7.28 -8.16
C ASN A 359 11.14 -8.46 -9.12
N VAL A 360 10.77 -8.20 -10.37
CA VAL A 360 10.61 -9.22 -11.40
C VAL A 360 11.21 -8.74 -12.71
N ARG A 361 12.02 -9.60 -13.34
CA ARG A 361 12.62 -9.36 -14.65
C ARG A 361 12.37 -10.57 -15.55
N CYS A 362 11.76 -10.37 -16.71
CA CYS A 362 11.48 -11.42 -17.68
C CYS A 362 12.11 -11.12 -19.04
N VAL A 363 12.59 -12.17 -19.71
CA VAL A 363 13.14 -12.13 -21.08
C VAL A 363 12.27 -13.01 -21.97
N PHE A 364 11.72 -12.44 -23.04
CA PHE A 364 10.80 -13.10 -23.96
C PHE A 364 11.58 -13.97 -24.94
N ASN A 365 11.28 -15.28 -24.96
CA ASN A 365 12.07 -16.30 -25.66
C ASN A 365 12.04 -16.12 -27.18
N ALA A 366 10.96 -15.58 -27.74
CA ALA A 366 10.78 -15.40 -29.17
C ALA A 366 11.39 -14.09 -29.72
N THR A 367 11.40 -13.02 -28.93
CA THR A 367 11.78 -11.66 -29.38
C THR A 367 13.06 -11.13 -28.74
N GLY A 368 13.50 -11.70 -27.61
CA GLY A 368 14.54 -11.13 -26.76
C GLY A 368 14.11 -9.85 -26.03
N GLU A 369 12.85 -9.44 -26.12
CA GLU A 369 12.31 -8.30 -25.38
C GLU A 369 12.39 -8.57 -23.86
N VAL A 370 12.58 -7.49 -23.09
CA VAL A 370 12.79 -7.53 -21.64
C VAL A 370 11.77 -6.64 -20.96
N THR A 371 11.13 -7.18 -19.92
CA THR A 371 10.39 -6.40 -18.92
C THR A 371 11.12 -6.48 -17.59
N GLU A 372 11.23 -5.37 -16.88
CA GLU A 372 11.88 -5.31 -15.57
C GLU A 372 11.09 -4.39 -14.64
N THR A 373 10.85 -4.85 -13.42
CA THR A 373 10.11 -4.15 -12.38
C THR A 373 10.90 -4.23 -11.09
N ARG A 374 11.01 -3.12 -10.37
CA ARG A 374 11.46 -3.01 -8.99
C ARG A 374 10.48 -2.04 -8.32
N PHE A 375 9.53 -2.59 -7.58
CA PHE A 375 8.38 -1.85 -7.07
C PHE A 375 8.18 -2.11 -5.58
N ASN A 376 8.13 -1.07 -4.74
CA ASN A 376 7.95 -1.18 -3.29
C ASN A 376 6.69 -0.42 -2.85
N VAL A 377 5.79 -1.06 -2.11
CA VAL A 377 4.45 -0.53 -1.82
C VAL A 377 3.84 -1.14 -0.55
N LEU A 378 3.04 -0.36 0.16
CA LEU A 378 2.25 -0.73 1.33
C LEU A 378 0.83 -1.00 0.83
N LEU A 379 0.46 -2.27 0.69
CA LEU A 379 -0.80 -2.66 0.05
C LEU A 379 -1.86 -3.06 1.10
N PRO A 380 -3.12 -2.62 0.92
CA PRO A 380 -4.26 -3.17 1.65
C PRO A 380 -4.64 -4.56 1.12
N ILE A 381 -4.34 -5.60 1.89
CA ILE A 381 -4.69 -7.00 1.61
C ILE A 381 -6.06 -7.31 2.21
N GLY A 382 -7.11 -7.09 1.42
CA GLY A 382 -8.50 -7.20 1.85
C GLY A 382 -8.98 -6.01 2.67
N HIS A 383 -10.16 -6.16 3.28
CA HIS A 383 -10.85 -5.08 3.97
C HIS A 383 -10.27 -4.80 5.37
N PRO A 384 -10.21 -3.53 5.80
CA PRO A 384 -9.66 -3.13 7.09
C PRO A 384 -10.53 -3.60 8.27
N GLY A 385 -9.92 -3.89 9.41
CA GLY A 385 -10.64 -4.35 10.62
C GLY A 385 -11.07 -5.83 10.60
N GLY A 386 -10.72 -6.60 9.56
CA GLY A 386 -11.11 -8.00 9.47
C GLY A 386 -10.43 -8.79 8.37
N HIS A 387 -11.00 -9.94 8.05
CA HIS A 387 -10.48 -10.88 7.06
C HIS A 387 -11.63 -11.53 6.26
N THR A 388 -11.31 -12.23 5.19
CA THR A 388 -12.29 -13.01 4.42
C THR A 388 -12.41 -14.40 5.05
N VAL A 389 -13.63 -14.95 5.14
CA VAL A 389 -13.84 -16.33 5.59
C VAL A 389 -13.13 -17.30 4.63
N ASN A 390 -12.44 -18.32 5.16
CA ASN A 390 -11.76 -19.31 4.34
C ASN A 390 -12.74 -20.28 3.66
N ASN A 391 -12.96 -20.07 2.36
CA ASN A 391 -13.83 -20.90 1.52
C ASN A 391 -13.31 -22.32 1.25
N MET A 392 -12.09 -22.68 1.67
CA MET A 392 -11.58 -24.06 1.57
C MET A 392 -12.27 -25.02 2.55
N CYS A 393 -12.80 -24.52 3.66
CA CYS A 393 -13.34 -25.36 4.73
C CYS A 393 -14.80 -25.76 4.52
N ASP A 394 -15.56 -24.94 3.79
CA ASP A 394 -16.99 -25.11 3.58
C ASP A 394 -17.39 -25.42 2.13
N GLY A 395 -16.48 -25.20 1.16
CA GLY A 395 -16.75 -25.37 -0.27
C GLY A 395 -17.79 -24.39 -0.82
N SER A 396 -18.18 -23.36 -0.05
CA SER A 396 -19.29 -22.46 -0.39
C SER A 396 -18.93 -21.46 -1.50
N GLY A 397 -17.63 -21.26 -1.73
CA GLY A 397 -17.12 -20.22 -2.61
C GLY A 397 -17.27 -18.79 -2.05
N THR A 398 -17.80 -18.59 -0.85
CA THR A 398 -18.09 -17.25 -0.34
C THR A 398 -16.83 -16.40 -0.16
N THR A 399 -16.93 -15.12 -0.54
CA THR A 399 -15.96 -14.06 -0.25
C THR A 399 -16.40 -13.20 0.93
N GLN A 400 -17.18 -13.77 1.87
CA GLN A 400 -17.75 -13.03 2.98
C GLN A 400 -16.66 -12.40 3.85
N HIS A 401 -16.77 -11.10 4.06
CA HIS A 401 -15.95 -10.39 5.03
C HIS A 401 -16.42 -10.68 6.46
N ASN A 402 -15.47 -11.04 7.31
CA ASN A 402 -15.60 -11.20 8.74
C ASN A 402 -14.91 -10.00 9.42
N GLY A 403 -15.69 -9.05 9.90
CA GLY A 403 -15.19 -7.88 10.64
C GLY A 403 -14.93 -8.27 12.09
N VAL A 404 -13.68 -8.18 12.54
CA VAL A 404 -13.24 -8.75 13.84
C VAL A 404 -12.63 -7.74 14.81
N GLY A 405 -12.49 -6.48 14.41
CA GLY A 405 -12.08 -5.38 15.29
C GLY A 405 -12.03 -4.05 14.55
N THR A 406 -11.52 -3.02 15.21
CA THR A 406 -11.23 -1.74 14.57
C THR A 406 -10.05 -1.89 13.62
N ALA A 407 -10.08 -1.15 12.50
CA ALA A 407 -8.93 -0.99 11.63
C ALA A 407 -7.73 -0.42 12.42
N SER A 408 -6.52 -0.88 12.09
CA SER A 408 -5.28 -0.42 12.75
C SER A 408 -4.16 -0.34 11.71
N PRO A 409 -3.88 0.85 11.12
CA PRO A 409 -4.46 2.17 11.42
C PRO A 409 -5.98 2.33 11.19
N ALA A 410 -6.59 3.32 11.84
CA ALA A 410 -8.04 3.54 11.77
C ALA A 410 -8.52 4.01 10.37
N ASP A 411 -7.63 4.63 9.59
CA ASP A 411 -7.82 5.11 8.23
C ASP A 411 -7.23 4.14 7.17
N SER A 412 -6.92 2.90 7.55
CA SER A 412 -6.44 1.88 6.62
C SER A 412 -7.33 1.79 5.38
N PRO A 413 -6.79 2.00 4.15
CA PRO A 413 -7.58 1.90 2.93
C PRO A 413 -8.13 0.49 2.70
N ASP A 414 -9.20 0.41 1.93
CA ASP A 414 -9.79 -0.86 1.49
C ASP A 414 -8.97 -1.53 0.37
N GLY A 415 -8.87 -2.85 0.41
CA GLY A 415 -8.17 -3.68 -0.60
C GLY A 415 -8.98 -4.02 -1.85
N GLY A 416 -10.27 -3.66 -1.90
CA GLY A 416 -11.15 -3.96 -3.03
C GLY A 416 -11.35 -5.46 -3.22
N TYR A 417 -10.84 -6.01 -4.33
CA TYR A 417 -10.91 -7.45 -4.64
C TYR A 417 -9.74 -8.25 -4.03
N ALA A 418 -8.76 -7.60 -3.41
CA ALA A 418 -7.77 -8.27 -2.58
C ALA A 418 -8.48 -9.05 -1.44
N HIS A 419 -7.94 -10.20 -1.05
CA HIS A 419 -8.57 -11.05 -0.04
C HIS A 419 -7.51 -11.54 0.95
N ARG A 420 -7.93 -11.67 2.20
CA ARG A 420 -7.13 -12.33 3.23
C ARG A 420 -7.97 -13.44 3.83
N LYS A 421 -7.93 -14.62 3.22
CA LYS A 421 -8.70 -15.80 3.63
C LYS A 421 -8.01 -16.47 4.81
N ILE A 422 -8.61 -16.37 5.99
CA ILE A 422 -8.12 -16.98 7.23
C ILE A 422 -9.19 -17.96 7.71
N ALA A 423 -8.76 -19.15 8.15
CA ALA A 423 -9.65 -20.14 8.73
C ALA A 423 -10.27 -19.63 10.04
N ASP A 424 -11.54 -19.91 10.29
CA ASP A 424 -12.29 -19.46 11.46
C ASP A 424 -12.80 -20.62 12.35
N ALA A 425 -13.52 -20.29 13.42
CA ALA A 425 -14.12 -21.27 14.33
C ALA A 425 -15.14 -22.21 13.64
N ALA A 426 -15.82 -21.74 12.58
CA ALA A 426 -16.74 -22.55 11.79
C ALA A 426 -15.98 -23.58 10.93
N CYS A 427 -14.88 -23.14 10.29
CA CYS A 427 -13.92 -24.00 9.61
C CYS A 427 -13.33 -25.07 10.56
N ALA A 428 -12.80 -24.63 11.71
CA ALA A 428 -12.24 -25.52 12.73
C ALA A 428 -13.27 -26.56 13.23
N SER A 429 -14.54 -26.17 13.36
CA SER A 429 -15.62 -27.09 13.73
C SER A 429 -15.88 -28.17 12.69
N LYS A 430 -15.84 -27.85 11.38
CA LYS A 430 -15.95 -28.83 10.29
C LYS A 430 -14.75 -29.79 10.24
N VAL A 431 -13.55 -29.29 10.48
CA VAL A 431 -12.33 -30.11 10.56
C VAL A 431 -12.38 -31.09 11.74
N LYS A 432 -12.92 -30.66 12.91
CA LYS A 432 -13.16 -31.53 14.08
C LYS A 432 -14.25 -32.58 13.84
N ALA A 433 -15.33 -32.23 13.14
CA ALA A 433 -16.41 -33.16 12.79
C ALA A 433 -15.97 -34.30 11.84
N GLY A 434 -14.80 -34.17 11.21
CA GLY A 434 -14.29 -35.13 10.23
C GLY A 434 -14.74 -34.84 8.79
N ASP A 435 -15.50 -33.76 8.57
CA ASP A 435 -15.95 -33.29 7.25
C ASP A 435 -14.80 -32.66 6.43
N GLY A 436 -13.66 -32.39 7.06
CA GLY A 436 -12.47 -31.81 6.46
C GLY A 436 -11.15 -32.35 6.99
N GLN A 437 -10.07 -32.10 6.25
CA GLN A 437 -8.70 -32.35 6.67
C GLN A 437 -8.08 -31.06 7.22
N ILE A 438 -7.03 -31.19 8.06
CA ILE A 438 -6.27 -30.04 8.58
C ILE A 438 -5.61 -29.18 7.48
N THR A 439 -5.42 -29.73 6.28
CA THR A 439 -4.98 -29.04 5.04
C THR A 439 -6.03 -28.10 4.43
N ARG A 440 -7.25 -28.02 4.99
CA ARG A 440 -8.23 -26.99 4.63
C ARG A 440 -8.08 -25.71 5.44
N MET A 441 -7.20 -25.69 6.46
CA MET A 441 -6.96 -24.51 7.29
C MET A 441 -6.07 -23.45 6.61
N ASP A 442 -5.50 -23.77 5.44
CA ASP A 442 -4.54 -22.94 4.69
C ASP A 442 -4.97 -21.47 4.56
N GLU A 443 -4.09 -20.53 4.94
CA GLU A 443 -4.34 -19.11 4.75
C GLU A 443 -3.98 -18.71 3.31
N LEU A 444 -4.86 -18.00 2.60
CA LEU A 444 -4.61 -17.43 1.26
C LEU A 444 -4.78 -15.92 1.29
N TRP A 445 -3.71 -15.21 0.93
CA TRP A 445 -3.65 -13.77 0.87
C TRP A 445 -3.45 -13.38 -0.60
N SER A 446 -4.41 -12.68 -1.21
CA SER A 446 -4.32 -12.19 -2.59
C SER A 446 -4.25 -10.68 -2.61
N LEU A 447 -3.36 -10.14 -3.43
CA LEU A 447 -3.20 -8.70 -3.64
C LEU A 447 -3.61 -8.36 -5.06
N GLU A 448 -3.97 -7.10 -5.28
CA GLU A 448 -4.20 -6.59 -6.62
C GLU A 448 -3.78 -5.11 -6.67
N LEU A 449 -2.99 -4.76 -7.68
CA LEU A 449 -2.60 -3.38 -7.96
C LEU A 449 -2.70 -3.14 -9.47
N HIS A 450 -3.42 -2.09 -9.85
CA HIS A 450 -3.61 -1.66 -11.22
C HIS A 450 -3.17 -0.21 -11.41
N VAL A 451 -2.14 -0.01 -12.22
CA VAL A 451 -1.64 1.30 -12.62
C VAL A 451 -1.97 1.52 -14.10
N ARG A 452 -2.59 2.66 -14.45
CA ARG A 452 -3.00 3.00 -15.82
C ARG A 452 -2.71 4.47 -16.12
N ASN A 453 -1.94 4.74 -17.16
CA ASN A 453 -1.66 6.09 -17.66
C ASN A 453 -1.16 7.06 -16.57
N GLN A 454 -0.24 6.61 -15.72
CA GLN A 454 0.30 7.36 -14.57
C GLN A 454 1.81 7.59 -14.73
N GLY A 455 2.32 8.80 -14.48
CA GLY A 455 3.77 9.07 -14.46
C GLY A 455 4.54 8.69 -15.75
N GLY A 456 3.87 8.72 -16.92
CA GLY A 456 4.42 8.26 -18.21
C GLY A 456 4.26 6.77 -18.49
N LEU A 457 3.81 5.98 -17.50
CA LEU A 457 3.62 4.53 -17.60
C LEU A 457 2.21 4.20 -18.13
N LYS A 458 2.14 3.35 -19.17
CA LYS A 458 0.85 3.02 -19.83
C LYS A 458 0.01 2.05 -19.00
N ARG A 459 0.55 0.89 -18.63
CA ARG A 459 -0.11 -0.09 -17.75
C ARG A 459 0.89 -0.93 -16.97
N PHE A 460 0.68 -1.03 -15.65
CA PHE A 460 1.35 -2.00 -14.79
C PHE A 460 0.29 -2.70 -13.94
N ASP A 461 0.30 -4.04 -13.93
CA ASP A 461 -0.53 -4.87 -13.08
C ASP A 461 0.33 -5.86 -12.31
N LEU A 462 -0.05 -6.13 -11.06
CA LEU A 462 0.35 -7.30 -10.30
C LEU A 462 -0.86 -7.87 -9.54
N ASN A 463 -0.93 -9.19 -9.46
CA ASN A 463 -1.89 -9.90 -8.61
C ASN A 463 -1.19 -11.10 -7.91
N PRO A 464 -0.26 -10.85 -6.96
CA PRO A 464 0.47 -11.93 -6.29
C PRO A 464 -0.36 -12.63 -5.22
N TYR A 465 -0.05 -13.89 -4.98
CA TYR A 465 -0.63 -14.71 -3.90
C TYR A 465 0.41 -15.04 -2.84
N LEU A 466 0.01 -15.04 -1.57
CA LEU A 466 0.78 -15.60 -0.47
C LEU A 466 -0.04 -16.68 0.22
N ILE A 467 0.53 -17.87 0.37
CA ILE A 467 -0.14 -19.03 0.95
C ILE A 467 0.65 -19.52 2.15
N VAL A 468 -0.05 -19.77 3.26
CA VAL A 468 0.46 -20.53 4.40
C VAL A 468 -0.27 -21.87 4.43
N SER A 469 0.44 -22.96 4.13
CA SER A 469 -0.15 -24.31 3.97
C SER A 469 0.06 -25.25 5.16
N ASN A 470 0.43 -24.66 6.31
CA ASN A 470 0.49 -25.29 7.61
C ASN A 470 0.31 -24.26 8.75
N PRO A 471 -0.67 -23.33 8.67
CA PRO A 471 -0.76 -22.21 9.60
C PRO A 471 -0.86 -22.71 11.05
N SER A 472 -0.25 -21.99 11.99
CA SER A 472 -0.27 -22.34 13.41
C SER A 472 -1.60 -21.97 14.09
N ARG A 473 -2.38 -21.09 13.46
CA ARG A 473 -3.57 -20.45 14.04
C ARG A 473 -4.83 -20.54 13.16
N TYR A 474 -5.96 -20.27 13.80
CA TYR A 474 -7.23 -19.90 13.18
C TYR A 474 -7.90 -18.80 14.00
N TYR A 475 -8.85 -18.08 13.40
CA TYR A 475 -9.66 -17.08 14.09
C TYR A 475 -10.75 -17.72 14.94
N ASP A 476 -10.81 -17.39 16.23
CA ASP A 476 -11.93 -17.78 17.09
C ASP A 476 -12.30 -16.63 18.05
N PRO A 477 -13.48 -15.99 17.91
CA PRO A 477 -13.87 -14.88 18.77
C PRO A 477 -14.06 -15.26 20.25
N ALA A 478 -14.18 -16.54 20.58
CA ALA A 478 -14.36 -17.02 21.95
C ALA A 478 -13.03 -17.20 22.71
N LEU A 479 -11.88 -17.15 22.02
CA LEU A 479 -10.56 -17.40 22.61
C LEU A 479 -9.79 -16.11 22.92
N PRO A 480 -8.86 -16.13 23.92
CA PRO A 480 -7.97 -15.01 24.19
C PRO A 480 -7.19 -14.57 22.94
N GLY A 481 -7.08 -13.26 22.71
CA GLY A 481 -6.46 -12.72 21.49
C GLY A 481 -7.21 -13.05 20.18
N LYS A 482 -8.38 -13.69 20.27
CA LYS A 482 -9.18 -14.24 19.15
C LYS A 482 -8.46 -15.29 18.30
N ILE A 483 -7.50 -16.00 18.89
CA ILE A 483 -6.65 -16.99 18.23
C ILE A 483 -6.90 -18.37 18.83
N GLY A 484 -7.29 -19.32 17.99
CA GLY A 484 -7.16 -20.76 18.25
C GLY A 484 -5.89 -21.33 17.62
N ARG A 485 -5.31 -22.39 18.18
CA ARG A 485 -4.12 -23.05 17.61
C ARG A 485 -4.54 -24.29 16.82
N ASN A 486 -4.03 -24.44 15.60
CA ASN A 486 -4.42 -25.55 14.71
C ASN A 486 -3.96 -26.93 15.22
N ILE A 487 -2.89 -26.97 16.03
CA ILE A 487 -2.41 -28.21 16.64
C ILE A 487 -3.40 -28.80 17.65
N ASP A 488 -4.19 -27.97 18.34
CA ASP A 488 -5.18 -28.43 19.31
C ASP A 488 -6.27 -29.27 18.64
N LEU A 489 -6.60 -28.93 17.38
CA LEU A 489 -7.56 -29.67 16.56
C LEU A 489 -7.11 -31.12 16.32
N CYS A 490 -5.80 -31.38 16.26
CA CYS A 490 -5.25 -32.73 16.10
C CYS A 490 -5.52 -33.65 17.30
N TYR A 491 -5.70 -33.09 18.49
CA TYR A 491 -6.16 -33.83 19.69
C TYR A 491 -7.69 -33.86 19.81
N GLN A 492 -8.40 -33.02 19.06
CA GLN A 492 -9.87 -32.94 19.00
C GLN A 492 -10.46 -33.67 17.77
N GLY A 493 -9.75 -34.67 17.24
CA GLY A 493 -10.24 -35.56 16.16
C GLY A 493 -9.86 -35.16 14.72
N ALA A 494 -9.16 -34.05 14.50
CA ALA A 494 -8.76 -33.62 13.16
C ALA A 494 -7.85 -34.64 12.45
N ARG A 495 -8.04 -34.77 11.14
CA ARG A 495 -7.38 -35.76 10.27
C ARG A 495 -6.36 -35.11 9.33
N GLY A 496 -5.37 -35.90 8.93
CA GLY A 496 -4.35 -35.52 7.95
C GLY A 496 -2.93 -35.64 8.51
N ALA A 497 -1.95 -35.76 7.61
CA ALA A 497 -0.58 -36.14 7.94
C ALA A 497 0.08 -35.30 9.03
N ALA A 498 -0.18 -33.99 9.09
CA ALA A 498 0.33 -33.13 10.17
C ALA A 498 -0.18 -33.57 11.55
N CYS A 499 -1.45 -33.93 11.67
CA CYS A 499 -2.01 -34.45 12.92
C CYS A 499 -1.55 -35.88 13.24
N ASP A 500 -1.28 -36.70 12.22
CA ASP A 500 -0.69 -38.03 12.42
C ASP A 500 0.74 -37.92 12.97
N THR A 501 1.55 -36.97 12.46
CA THR A 501 2.86 -36.62 13.02
C THR A 501 2.77 -36.13 14.46
N VAL A 502 1.84 -35.20 14.78
CA VAL A 502 1.62 -34.70 16.15
C VAL A 502 1.28 -35.83 17.12
N ARG A 503 0.38 -36.74 16.72
CA ARG A 503 0.01 -37.91 17.53
C ARG A 503 1.17 -38.91 17.69
N ALA A 504 1.96 -39.16 16.64
CA ALA A 504 3.13 -40.03 16.71
C ALA A 504 4.23 -39.47 17.62
N LEU A 505 4.47 -38.15 17.59
CA LEU A 505 5.36 -37.47 18.52
C LEU A 505 4.86 -37.59 19.96
N THR A 506 3.58 -37.31 20.20
CA THR A 506 2.93 -37.43 21.52
C THR A 506 3.04 -38.84 22.09
N ALA A 507 2.80 -39.87 21.26
CA ALA A 507 2.93 -41.27 21.67
C ALA A 507 4.38 -41.67 21.99
N LYS A 508 5.38 -40.97 21.43
CA LYS A 508 6.80 -41.21 21.67
C LYS A 508 7.32 -40.47 22.92
N SER A 509 6.85 -39.25 23.19
CA SER A 509 7.26 -38.44 24.34
C SER A 509 6.46 -38.77 25.62
N GLY A 510 5.19 -39.17 25.48
CA GLY A 510 4.23 -39.21 26.58
C GLY A 510 3.56 -37.86 26.87
N GLU A 511 3.94 -36.80 26.16
CA GLU A 511 3.51 -35.41 26.37
C GLU A 511 2.97 -34.79 25.07
N GLN A 512 1.93 -33.96 25.17
CA GLN A 512 1.39 -33.25 24.01
C GLN A 512 2.41 -32.26 23.45
N VAL A 513 2.57 -32.27 22.12
CA VAL A 513 3.39 -31.30 21.39
C VAL A 513 2.79 -29.90 21.52
N ALA A 514 3.50 -28.98 22.17
CA ALA A 514 3.11 -27.57 22.30
C ALA A 514 3.06 -26.86 20.94
N TRP A 515 2.20 -25.85 20.80
CA TRP A 515 1.99 -25.11 19.56
C TRP A 515 3.23 -24.27 19.13
N ASP A 516 4.07 -23.86 20.08
CA ASP A 516 5.36 -23.17 19.86
C ASP A 516 6.56 -24.14 19.89
N SER A 517 6.31 -25.46 19.92
CA SER A 517 7.38 -26.45 19.78
C SER A 517 7.94 -26.43 18.36
N PRO A 518 9.28 -26.44 18.17
CA PRO A 518 9.89 -26.66 16.85
C PRO A 518 9.53 -27.99 16.19
N GLN A 519 8.98 -28.94 16.96
CA GLN A 519 8.47 -30.22 16.44
C GLN A 519 7.04 -30.11 15.87
N SER A 520 6.37 -28.97 16.04
CA SER A 520 5.03 -28.74 15.48
C SER A 520 5.09 -28.67 13.94
N PRO A 521 4.38 -29.56 13.21
CA PRO A 521 4.25 -29.43 11.76
C PRO A 521 3.27 -28.32 11.35
N LEU A 522 2.57 -27.69 12.32
CA LEU A 522 1.63 -26.60 12.16
C LEU A 522 2.25 -25.32 12.75
N ASN A 523 3.36 -24.90 12.16
CA ASN A 523 4.18 -23.77 12.61
C ASN A 523 4.12 -22.55 11.66
N GLY A 524 3.37 -22.65 10.56
CA GLY A 524 3.28 -21.60 9.55
C GLY A 524 4.54 -21.40 8.70
N ALA A 525 5.52 -22.32 8.72
CA ALA A 525 6.76 -22.21 7.94
C ALA A 525 6.66 -22.78 6.50
N ARG A 526 5.52 -23.37 6.11
CA ARG A 526 5.29 -23.87 4.74
C ARG A 526 4.60 -22.80 3.89
N ARG A 527 5.42 -21.91 3.35
CA ARG A 527 5.03 -20.70 2.62
C ARG A 527 5.11 -20.89 1.10
N HIS A 528 4.35 -20.06 0.41
CA HIS A 528 4.49 -19.80 -1.03
C HIS A 528 4.16 -18.32 -1.26
N LEU A 529 5.08 -17.58 -1.88
CA LEU A 529 4.89 -16.22 -2.39
C LEU A 529 4.95 -16.33 -3.91
N ASP A 530 3.83 -16.16 -4.58
CA ASP A 530 3.67 -16.30 -6.02
C ASP A 530 3.51 -14.90 -6.65
N PRO A 531 4.42 -14.44 -7.53
CA PRO A 531 4.17 -13.26 -8.35
C PRO A 531 2.91 -13.37 -9.24
N ASN A 532 2.53 -14.60 -9.61
CA ASN A 532 1.35 -14.96 -10.38
C ASN A 532 1.19 -14.13 -11.67
N ARG A 533 0.13 -13.32 -11.79
CA ARG A 533 -0.18 -12.54 -12.99
C ARG A 533 0.46 -11.16 -12.87
N PHE A 534 1.27 -10.80 -13.87
CA PHE A 534 1.79 -9.45 -13.99
C PHE A 534 1.67 -8.94 -15.44
N VAL A 535 1.49 -7.62 -15.58
CA VAL A 535 1.43 -6.98 -16.90
C VAL A 535 2.32 -5.75 -16.86
N VAL A 536 3.18 -5.58 -17.86
CA VAL A 536 4.01 -4.38 -18.05
C VAL A 536 3.85 -3.88 -19.47
N GLN A 537 3.13 -2.78 -19.63
CA GLN A 537 3.06 -2.03 -20.88
C GLN A 537 3.82 -0.73 -20.64
N ASN A 538 5.10 -0.74 -20.99
CA ASN A 538 5.97 0.43 -20.93
C ASN A 538 6.90 0.48 -22.16
N THR A 539 7.54 1.63 -22.41
CA THR A 539 8.45 1.81 -23.54
C THR A 539 9.73 2.52 -23.07
N GLY A 540 10.82 1.77 -23.00
CA GLY A 540 12.06 2.17 -22.36
C GLY A 540 12.05 1.93 -20.83
N PRO A 541 13.16 2.24 -20.15
CA PRO A 541 13.22 2.32 -18.69
C PRO A 541 12.51 3.58 -18.20
N THR A 542 11.74 3.46 -17.12
CA THR A 542 11.11 4.57 -16.42
C THR A 542 11.41 4.45 -14.93
N THR A 543 12.12 5.43 -14.40
CA THR A 543 12.15 5.71 -12.96
C THR A 543 11.03 6.68 -12.65
N LEU A 544 10.25 6.38 -11.62
CA LEU A 544 9.15 7.22 -11.14
C LEU A 544 9.09 7.13 -9.61
N TYR A 545 8.39 8.08 -9.00
CA TYR A 545 8.23 8.18 -7.56
C TYR A 545 6.77 7.97 -7.20
N THR A 546 6.47 7.11 -6.23
CA THR A 546 5.10 6.96 -5.69
C THR A 546 4.99 7.30 -4.22
N ASP A 547 3.79 7.61 -3.75
CA ASP A 547 3.50 7.48 -2.33
C ASP A 547 3.62 6.01 -1.89
N VAL A 548 3.59 5.79 -0.57
CA VAL A 548 3.69 4.46 0.02
C VAL A 548 2.57 3.50 -0.43
N PHE A 549 1.42 3.99 -0.88
CA PHE A 549 0.31 3.16 -1.36
C PHE A 549 0.35 2.89 -2.88
N GLY A 550 1.36 3.44 -3.59
CA GLY A 550 1.48 3.31 -5.04
C GLY A 550 0.40 4.08 -5.82
N ARG A 551 -0.08 5.23 -5.30
CA ARG A 551 -1.21 5.99 -5.88
C ARG A 551 -0.81 7.30 -6.55
N ARG A 552 -0.03 8.16 -5.88
CA ARG A 552 0.50 9.43 -6.42
C ARG A 552 1.77 9.17 -7.24
N PHE A 553 1.68 9.12 -8.56
CA PHE A 553 2.84 8.94 -9.45
C PHE A 553 3.46 10.27 -9.86
N SER A 554 4.77 10.42 -9.66
CA SER A 554 5.56 11.59 -10.10
C SER A 554 6.83 11.16 -10.85
N THR A 555 7.35 12.03 -11.71
CA THR A 555 8.70 11.89 -12.31
C THR A 555 9.80 12.54 -11.46
N THR A 556 9.43 13.26 -10.40
CA THR A 556 10.32 13.88 -9.40
C THR A 556 10.00 13.40 -8.00
N THR A 557 11.00 13.36 -7.12
CA THR A 557 10.82 12.96 -5.72
C THR A 557 9.97 13.96 -4.92
N PHE A 558 9.37 13.49 -3.82
CA PHE A 558 8.58 14.28 -2.87
C PHE A 558 8.69 13.68 -1.46
N PRO A 559 8.28 14.39 -0.38
CA PRO A 559 8.34 13.85 0.98
C PRO A 559 7.54 12.54 1.14
N GLY A 560 8.18 11.48 1.63
CA GLY A 560 7.58 10.14 1.72
C GLY A 560 7.50 9.38 0.39
N ALA A 561 8.16 9.85 -0.67
CA ALA A 561 8.20 9.17 -1.95
C ALA A 561 9.08 7.91 -1.94
N ILE A 562 8.63 6.89 -2.66
CA ILE A 562 9.36 5.67 -2.96
C ILE A 562 9.77 5.70 -4.43
N GLU A 563 11.07 5.55 -4.70
CA GLU A 563 11.54 5.32 -6.07
C GLU A 563 11.11 3.93 -6.55
N GLN A 564 10.48 3.91 -7.72
CA GLN A 564 10.08 2.72 -8.47
C GLN A 564 10.80 2.70 -9.81
N PHE A 565 11.13 1.50 -10.29
CA PHE A 565 11.69 1.32 -11.63
C PHE A 565 10.86 0.32 -12.42
N ILE A 566 10.34 0.74 -13.57
CA ILE A 566 9.60 -0.13 -14.49
C ILE A 566 10.13 0.09 -15.91
N SER A 567 10.55 -0.99 -16.57
CA SER A 567 11.09 -0.99 -17.91
C SER A 567 10.38 -2.02 -18.78
N GLY A 568 10.13 -1.65 -20.04
CA GLY A 568 9.68 -2.57 -21.08
C GLY A 568 10.14 -2.05 -22.43
N ASN A 569 10.68 -2.90 -23.29
CA ASN A 569 11.06 -2.52 -24.66
C ASN A 569 10.09 -3.10 -25.71
N GLN A 570 8.85 -3.41 -25.30
CA GLN A 570 7.94 -4.21 -26.11
C GLN A 570 7.22 -3.41 -27.19
N THR A 571 7.07 -4.04 -28.34
CA THR A 571 6.26 -3.53 -29.47
C THR A 571 4.75 -3.75 -29.27
N ALA A 572 4.36 -4.65 -28.36
CA ALA A 572 2.98 -4.96 -27.98
C ALA A 572 2.85 -5.11 -26.45
N ASN A 573 1.70 -5.59 -25.98
CA ASN A 573 1.39 -5.71 -24.55
C ASN A 573 2.13 -6.91 -23.90
N ALA A 574 3.07 -6.65 -22.99
CA ALA A 574 3.66 -7.70 -22.16
C ALA A 574 2.67 -8.11 -21.05
N GLU A 575 2.01 -9.24 -21.24
CA GLU A 575 1.01 -9.77 -20.30
C GLU A 575 1.32 -11.24 -20.00
N SER A 576 1.88 -11.53 -18.82
CA SER A 576 1.85 -12.92 -18.33
C SER A 576 0.42 -13.23 -17.92
N GLN A 577 -0.07 -14.40 -18.33
CA GLN A 577 -1.34 -14.95 -17.86
C GLN A 577 -1.06 -16.30 -17.23
N GLY A 578 -0.97 -16.29 -15.90
CA GLY A 578 -0.67 -17.48 -15.09
C GLY A 578 0.83 -17.75 -14.93
N ASP A 579 1.20 -17.95 -13.67
CA ASP A 579 2.28 -18.85 -13.27
C ASP A 579 3.74 -18.38 -13.52
N ILE A 580 4.17 -17.23 -12.95
CA ILE A 580 5.56 -17.15 -12.43
C ILE A 580 5.64 -18.00 -11.15
N PHE A 581 5.52 -19.33 -11.28
CA PHE A 581 5.41 -20.21 -10.13
C PHE A 581 6.75 -20.35 -9.37
N ILE A 582 6.83 -19.83 -8.14
CA ILE A 582 7.92 -20.12 -7.21
C ILE A 582 7.52 -21.35 -6.38
N PRO A 583 8.21 -22.50 -6.43
CA PRO A 583 7.78 -23.69 -5.72
C PRO A 583 7.57 -23.48 -4.21
N PHE A 584 6.50 -24.09 -3.67
CA PHE A 584 6.25 -24.16 -2.23
C PHE A 584 7.49 -24.67 -1.47
N LYS A 585 7.87 -23.96 -0.42
CA LYS A 585 9.00 -24.33 0.46
C LYS A 585 8.50 -24.53 1.89
N ASN A 586 9.05 -25.55 2.55
CA ASN A 586 8.93 -25.68 4.00
C ASN A 586 10.23 -25.17 4.62
N PHE A 587 10.22 -23.95 5.13
CA PHE A 587 11.41 -23.35 5.72
C PHE A 587 11.80 -24.00 7.06
N ALA A 588 10.89 -24.73 7.71
CA ALA A 588 11.16 -25.59 8.86
C ALA A 588 11.52 -27.05 8.49
N ALA A 589 11.97 -27.32 7.26
CA ALA A 589 12.33 -28.68 6.84
C ALA A 589 13.59 -29.24 7.53
N ASN A 590 14.48 -28.36 8.00
CA ASN A 590 15.67 -28.73 8.77
C ASN A 590 15.40 -28.59 10.28
N PRO A 591 15.33 -29.69 11.06
CA PRO A 591 15.01 -29.62 12.49
C PRO A 591 16.05 -28.86 13.32
N ALA A 592 17.30 -28.76 12.84
CA ALA A 592 18.35 -28.02 13.55
C ALA A 592 18.02 -26.51 13.64
N ASP A 593 17.29 -25.97 12.66
CA ASP A 593 16.92 -24.55 12.61
C ASP A 593 15.93 -24.16 13.71
N ALA A 594 15.32 -25.13 14.39
CA ALA A 594 14.43 -24.95 15.54
C ALA A 594 13.28 -23.94 15.31
N ILE A 595 12.84 -23.78 14.06
CA ILE A 595 11.75 -22.88 13.67
C ILE A 595 10.44 -23.34 14.30
N ARG A 596 9.75 -22.39 14.94
CA ARG A 596 8.49 -22.57 15.64
C ARG A 596 7.47 -21.51 15.23
N SER A 597 6.22 -21.73 15.64
CA SER A 597 5.20 -20.67 15.65
C SER A 597 5.70 -19.48 16.49
N PRO A 598 5.72 -18.23 15.96
CA PRO A 598 5.88 -17.04 16.80
C PRO A 598 4.63 -16.84 17.67
N ASN A 599 4.77 -16.12 18.79
CA ASN A 599 3.69 -15.87 19.76
C ASN A 599 2.99 -14.53 19.52
#